data_AF-A0A1X1EVZ5-F1
#
_entry.id   AF-A0A1X1EVZ5-F1
#
_cell.length_a   1.000
_cell.length_b   1.000
_cell.length_c   1.000
_cell.angle_alpha   90.00
_cell.angle_beta   90.00
_cell.angle_gamma   90.00
#
_symmetry.space_group_name_H-M   'P 1'
#
loop_
_entity.id
_entity.type
_entity.pdbx_description
1 polymer ?
#
loop_
_entity_poly.entity_id
_entity_poly.type
_entity_poly.pdbx_seq_one_letter_code
_entity_poly.pdbx_strand_id
1 'polypeptide(L)'
;MSQVNMCNFFMYGSVFLFFLIGLLHIYANFVFKRNKNKYDDFLDEYEQAGLQLDLTTKVASHMGFYANYQKLAFFMRLYRGEKIRFSRNEFVRREAYEFVQKQPSYKIGWMKGLLHLYRVIYFITALFFTFMVVFIHACK
;
A
#
# COMPACT_ATOMS: atom_id res chain seq x y z
N MET A 1 28.65 20.03 16.32
CA MET A 1 27.38 19.86 17.07
C MET A 1 27.72 19.04 18.31
N SER A 2 27.32 19.46 19.53
CA SER A 2 27.61 18.67 20.74
C SER A 2 26.87 17.32 20.68
N GLN A 3 27.44 16.29 21.31
CA GLN A 3 26.83 14.94 21.36
C GLN A 3 25.39 14.99 21.89
N VAL A 4 25.14 15.79 22.93
CA VAL A 4 23.81 16.04 23.50
C VAL A 4 22.85 16.65 22.46
N ASN A 5 23.29 17.61 21.66
CA ASN A 5 22.44 18.22 20.62
C ASN A 5 22.10 17.23 19.50
N MET A 6 23.04 16.36 19.14
CA MET A 6 22.81 15.30 18.16
C MET A 6 21.80 14.26 18.68
N CYS A 7 21.92 13.86 19.94
CA CYS A 7 20.99 12.93 20.58
C CYS A 7 19.56 13.47 20.66
N ASN A 8 19.41 14.72 21.07
CA ASN A 8 18.12 15.40 21.10
C ASN A 8 17.48 15.47 19.70
N PHE A 9 18.28 15.76 18.66
CA PHE A 9 17.79 15.79 17.28
C PHE A 9 17.19 14.45 16.84
N PHE A 10 17.90 13.33 17.02
CA PHE A 10 17.40 12.01 16.62
C PHE A 10 16.22 11.53 17.48
N MET A 11 16.20 11.89 18.76
CA MET A 11 15.09 11.58 19.67
C MET A 11 13.82 12.31 19.24
N TYR A 12 13.85 13.65 19.15
CA TYR A 12 12.69 14.45 18.76
C TYR A 12 12.25 14.13 17.32
N GLY A 13 13.21 13.89 16.42
CA GLY A 13 12.94 13.41 15.06
C GLY A 13 12.16 12.09 15.04
N SER A 14 12.57 11.12 15.86
CA SER A 14 11.86 9.83 15.98
C SER A 14 10.42 10.01 16.47
N VAL A 15 10.20 10.83 17.50
CA VAL A 15 8.86 11.13 18.04
C VAL A 15 7.99 11.80 16.97
N PHE A 16 8.51 12.82 16.28
CA PHE A 16 7.79 13.49 15.20
C PHE A 16 7.41 12.53 14.07
N LEU A 17 8.36 11.71 13.60
CA LEU A 17 8.13 10.74 12.54
C LEU A 17 7.06 9.71 12.93
N PHE A 18 7.06 9.25 14.18
CA PHE A 18 6.04 8.31 14.68
C PHE A 18 4.62 8.87 14.55
N PHE A 19 4.39 10.11 15.01
CA PHE A 19 3.08 10.75 14.88
C PHE A 19 2.71 11.03 13.42
N LEU A 20 3.67 11.47 12.60
CA LEU A 20 3.46 11.69 11.18
C LEU A 20 3.01 10.41 10.45
N ILE A 21 3.67 9.28 10.73
CA ILE A 21 3.31 7.97 10.16
C ILE A 21 1.87 7.60 10.55
N GLY A 22 1.50 7.78 11.82
CA GLY A 22 0.13 7.51 12.29
C GLY A 22 -0.92 8.35 11.56
N LEU A 23 -0.69 9.65 11.42
CA LEU A 23 -1.60 10.56 10.70
C LEU A 23 -1.72 10.19 9.22
N LEU A 24 -0.63 9.83 8.57
CA LEU A 24 -0.64 9.39 7.17
C LEU A 24 -1.43 8.09 6.98
N HIS A 25 -1.34 7.13 7.92
CA HIS A 25 -2.16 5.93 7.88
C HIS A 25 -3.65 6.22 8.07
N ILE A 26 -4.01 7.12 8.98
CA ILE A 26 -5.40 7.58 9.16
C ILE A 26 -5.92 8.21 7.85
N TYR A 27 -5.12 9.09 7.24
CA TYR A 27 -5.46 9.72 5.97
C TYR A 27 -5.61 8.70 4.84
N ALA A 28 -4.68 7.76 4.70
CA ALA A 28 -4.76 6.68 3.71
C ALA A 28 -6.04 5.84 3.88
N ASN A 29 -6.40 5.51 5.12
CA ASN A 29 -7.63 4.79 5.42
C ASN A 29 -8.88 5.62 5.06
N PHE A 30 -8.86 6.92 5.32
CA PHE A 30 -9.93 7.83 4.91
C PHE A 30 -10.10 7.88 3.39
N VAL A 31 -9.00 7.99 2.63
CA VAL A 31 -9.02 7.98 1.17
C VAL A 31 -9.60 6.67 0.63
N PHE A 32 -9.20 5.53 1.22
CA PHE A 32 -9.77 4.23 0.86
C PHE A 32 -11.27 4.19 1.14
N LYS A 33 -11.69 4.54 2.36
CA LYS A 33 -13.10 4.51 2.78
C LYS A 33 -13.98 5.38 1.87
N ARG A 34 -13.50 6.55 1.45
CA ARG A 34 -14.21 7.44 0.52
C ARG A 34 -14.39 6.85 -0.88
N ASN A 35 -13.48 5.97 -1.32
CA ASN A 35 -13.55 5.31 -2.62
C ASN A 35 -13.98 3.84 -2.52
N LYS A 36 -14.45 3.39 -1.35
CA LYS A 36 -14.78 1.99 -1.10
C LYS A 36 -15.80 1.47 -2.11
N ASN A 37 -16.89 2.20 -2.35
CA ASN A 37 -17.92 1.78 -3.29
C ASN A 37 -17.33 1.57 -4.71
N LYS A 38 -16.44 2.47 -5.17
CA LYS A 38 -15.78 2.31 -6.47
C LYS A 38 -14.88 1.07 -6.52
N TYR A 39 -14.26 0.71 -5.40
CA TYR A 39 -13.46 -0.51 -5.31
C TYR A 39 -14.34 -1.76 -5.33
N ASP A 40 -15.42 -1.74 -4.56
CA ASP A 40 -16.37 -2.86 -4.49
C ASP A 40 -17.03 -3.08 -5.87
N ASP A 41 -17.51 -2.02 -6.54
CA ASP A 41 -18.06 -2.09 -7.90
C ASP A 41 -17.05 -2.66 -8.91
N PHE A 42 -15.78 -2.22 -8.82
CA PHE A 42 -14.71 -2.72 -9.68
C PHE A 42 -14.42 -4.21 -9.43
N LEU A 43 -14.42 -4.62 -8.15
CA LEU A 43 -14.18 -6.01 -7.77
C LEU A 43 -15.33 -6.90 -8.25
N ASP A 44 -16.57 -6.44 -8.12
CA ASP A 44 -17.76 -7.15 -8.59
C ASP A 44 -17.73 -7.32 -10.12
N GLU A 45 -17.39 -6.27 -10.88
CA GLU A 45 -17.20 -6.37 -12.34
C GLU A 45 -16.10 -7.39 -12.70
N TYR A 46 -14.99 -7.41 -11.94
CA TYR A 46 -13.88 -8.34 -12.14
C TYR A 46 -14.27 -9.80 -11.83
N GLU A 47 -15.01 -10.03 -10.75
CA GLU A 47 -15.49 -11.35 -10.34
C GLU A 47 -16.55 -11.90 -11.30
N GLN A 48 -17.49 -11.06 -11.73
CA GLN A 48 -18.51 -11.42 -12.73
C GLN A 48 -17.90 -11.82 -14.08
N ALA A 49 -16.75 -11.26 -14.44
CA ALA A 49 -15.99 -11.66 -15.63
C ALA A 49 -15.29 -13.03 -15.48
N GLY A 50 -15.38 -13.70 -14.33
CA GLY A 50 -14.77 -15.01 -14.08
C GLY A 50 -13.24 -14.98 -14.09
N LEU A 51 -12.65 -13.81 -13.79
CA LEU A 51 -11.21 -13.59 -13.83
C LEU A 51 -10.52 -14.11 -12.57
N GLN A 52 -9.26 -14.51 -12.70
CA GLN A 52 -8.50 -15.08 -11.59
C GLN A 52 -8.18 -14.02 -10.54
N LEU A 53 -8.68 -14.22 -9.33
CA LEU A 53 -8.30 -13.48 -8.12
C LEU A 53 -7.35 -14.33 -7.29
N ASP A 54 -6.12 -13.87 -7.09
CA ASP A 54 -5.16 -14.63 -6.30
C ASP A 54 -5.67 -14.87 -4.87
N LEU A 55 -5.19 -15.97 -4.26
CA LEU A 55 -5.63 -16.38 -2.92
C LEU A 55 -5.40 -15.25 -1.89
N THR A 56 -4.34 -14.46 -2.06
CA THR A 56 -4.04 -13.31 -1.22
C THR A 56 -5.11 -12.22 -1.31
N THR A 57 -5.64 -11.91 -2.49
CA THR A 57 -6.71 -10.92 -2.67
C THR A 57 -8.05 -11.46 -2.22
N LYS A 58 -8.33 -12.75 -2.45
CA LYS A 58 -9.54 -13.42 -1.95
C LYS A 58 -9.59 -13.48 -0.42
N VAL A 59 -8.44 -13.62 0.24
CA VAL A 59 -8.36 -13.54 1.71
C VAL A 59 -8.34 -12.07 2.18
N ALA A 60 -7.66 -11.19 1.44
CA ALA A 60 -7.61 -9.75 1.75
C ALA A 60 -8.98 -9.09 1.70
N SER A 61 -9.86 -9.46 0.76
CA SER A 61 -11.25 -8.96 0.68
C SER A 61 -11.98 -9.13 2.02
N HIS A 62 -11.72 -10.24 2.73
CA HIS A 62 -12.29 -10.54 4.05
C HIS A 62 -11.53 -9.90 5.24
N MET A 63 -10.32 -9.36 5.07
CA MET A 63 -9.48 -8.83 6.16
C MET A 63 -9.70 -7.34 6.51
N GLY A 64 -10.83 -6.74 6.13
CA GLY A 64 -11.15 -5.35 6.50
C GLY A 64 -10.12 -4.33 6.00
N PHE A 65 -9.70 -3.39 6.85
CA PHE A 65 -8.78 -2.30 6.48
C PHE A 65 -7.31 -2.71 6.43
N TYR A 66 -6.92 -3.76 7.16
CA TYR A 66 -5.53 -4.20 7.29
C TYR A 66 -4.92 -4.68 5.98
N ALA A 67 -5.77 -5.07 5.01
CA ALA A 67 -5.34 -5.55 3.71
C ALA A 67 -5.62 -4.56 2.56
N ASN A 68 -5.93 -3.29 2.84
CA ASN A 68 -6.22 -2.29 1.81
C ASN A 68 -5.06 -2.11 0.83
N TYR A 69 -3.81 -2.14 1.30
CA TYR A 69 -2.65 -2.10 0.42
C TYR A 69 -2.64 -3.30 -0.52
N GLN A 70 -2.83 -4.52 0.01
CA GLN A 70 -2.79 -5.78 -0.74
C GLN A 70 -3.90 -5.83 -1.80
N LYS A 71 -5.12 -5.42 -1.43
CA LYS A 71 -6.27 -5.26 -2.33
C LYS A 71 -5.93 -4.43 -3.57
N LEU A 72 -5.33 -3.26 -3.36
CA LEU A 72 -4.97 -2.35 -4.45
C LEU A 72 -3.71 -2.82 -5.20
N ALA A 73 -2.74 -3.38 -4.47
CA ALA A 73 -1.47 -3.79 -5.04
C ALA A 73 -1.67 -4.86 -6.12
N PHE A 74 -2.55 -5.85 -5.89
CA PHE A 74 -2.86 -6.87 -6.88
C PHE A 74 -3.28 -6.26 -8.22
N PHE A 75 -4.33 -5.43 -8.23
CA PHE A 75 -4.82 -4.80 -9.46
C PHE A 75 -3.79 -3.87 -10.09
N MET A 76 -3.03 -3.12 -9.29
CA MET A 76 -2.02 -2.23 -9.85
C MET A 76 -0.81 -2.97 -10.42
N ARG A 77 -0.53 -4.19 -9.96
CA ARG A 77 0.47 -5.07 -10.58
C ARG A 77 -0.03 -5.63 -11.92
N LEU A 78 -1.31 -6.03 -11.99
CA LEU A 78 -1.96 -6.39 -13.26
C LEU A 78 -1.95 -5.22 -14.25
N TYR A 79 -2.30 -4.01 -13.80
CA TYR A 79 -2.26 -2.81 -14.62
C TYR A 79 -0.87 -2.57 -15.23
N ARG A 80 0.20 -2.80 -14.46
CA ARG A 80 1.59 -2.67 -14.93
C ARG A 80 2.07 -3.82 -15.81
N GLY A 81 1.30 -4.89 -15.98
CA GLY A 81 1.72 -6.08 -16.73
C GLY A 81 2.74 -6.95 -16.00
N GLU A 82 2.85 -6.84 -14.67
CA GLU A 82 3.78 -7.66 -13.89
C GLU A 82 3.34 -9.12 -13.87
N LYS A 83 4.26 -10.07 -14.10
CA LYS A 83 3.92 -11.50 -14.01
C LYS A 83 3.53 -11.88 -12.57
N ILE A 84 2.24 -12.13 -12.34
CA ILE A 84 1.70 -12.60 -11.05
C ILE A 84 1.46 -14.11 -11.09
N ARG A 85 1.95 -14.83 -10.08
CA ARG A 85 1.60 -16.24 -9.86
C ARG A 85 0.22 -16.33 -9.20
N PHE A 86 -0.68 -17.06 -9.82
CA PHE A 86 -1.99 -17.38 -9.26
C PHE A 86 -1.90 -18.60 -8.32
N SER A 87 -1.13 -19.62 -8.73
CA SER A 87 -0.85 -20.81 -7.93
C SER A 87 0.62 -21.23 -8.07
N ARG A 88 1.02 -22.35 -7.44
CA ARG A 88 2.39 -22.87 -7.51
C ARG A 88 2.84 -23.10 -8.96
N ASN A 89 1.92 -23.48 -9.84
CA ASN A 89 2.19 -23.91 -11.21
C ASN A 89 1.50 -23.02 -12.26
N GLU A 90 0.80 -21.97 -11.85
CA GLU A 90 -0.05 -21.18 -12.76
C GLU A 90 0.17 -19.68 -12.57
N PHE A 91 0.27 -18.96 -13.69
CA PHE A 91 0.27 -17.51 -13.72
C PHE A 91 -1.13 -16.99 -13.99
N VAL A 92 -1.39 -15.75 -13.56
CA VAL A 92 -2.66 -15.08 -13.89
C VAL A 92 -2.84 -15.05 -15.41
N ARG A 93 -4.04 -15.41 -15.91
CA ARG A 93 -4.35 -15.41 -17.34
C ARG A 93 -4.36 -14.00 -17.94
N ARG A 94 -4.12 -13.89 -19.25
CA ARG A 94 -3.94 -12.59 -19.96
C ARG A 94 -5.18 -11.70 -19.88
N GLU A 95 -6.37 -12.29 -19.86
CA GLU A 95 -7.66 -11.62 -19.81
C GLU A 95 -7.79 -10.73 -18.57
N ALA A 96 -7.19 -11.13 -17.45
CA ALA A 96 -7.17 -10.33 -16.22
C ALA A 96 -6.35 -9.04 -16.38
N TYR A 97 -5.21 -9.11 -17.06
CA TYR A 97 -4.39 -7.94 -17.37
C TYR A 97 -5.13 -7.00 -18.31
N GLU A 98 -5.69 -7.55 -19.38
CA GLU A 98 -6.44 -6.78 -20.36
C GLU A 98 -7.65 -6.09 -19.72
N PHE A 99 -8.39 -6.78 -18.85
CA PHE A 99 -9.51 -6.20 -18.12
C PHE A 99 -9.07 -4.97 -17.34
N VAL A 100 -8.01 -5.07 -16.53
CA VAL A 100 -7.56 -3.95 -15.68
C VAL A 100 -6.94 -2.82 -16.50
N GLN A 101 -6.18 -3.14 -17.56
CA GLN A 101 -5.52 -2.15 -18.42
C GLN A 101 -6.50 -1.35 -19.28
N LYS A 102 -7.63 -1.94 -19.67
CA LYS A 102 -8.69 -1.26 -20.42
C LYS A 102 -9.54 -0.31 -19.57
N GLN A 103 -9.39 -0.33 -18.24
CA GLN A 103 -10.20 0.51 -17.36
C GLN A 103 -9.84 1.98 -17.53
N PRO A 104 -10.84 2.88 -17.54
CA PRO A 104 -10.59 4.29 -17.69
C PRO A 104 -9.84 4.84 -16.47
N SER A 105 -8.98 5.83 -16.71
CA SER A 105 -8.07 6.38 -15.70
C SER A 105 -8.79 6.89 -14.44
N TYR A 106 -10.03 7.38 -14.55
CA TYR A 106 -10.81 7.84 -13.40
C TYR A 106 -11.22 6.70 -12.45
N LYS A 107 -11.40 5.46 -12.94
CA LYS A 107 -11.75 4.28 -12.12
C LYS A 107 -10.56 3.80 -11.30
N ILE A 108 -9.35 3.86 -11.86
CA ILE A 108 -8.12 3.28 -11.27
C ILE A 108 -7.14 4.32 -10.70
N GLY A 109 -7.29 5.60 -11.06
CA GLY A 109 -6.33 6.66 -10.73
C GLY A 109 -6.19 6.89 -9.22
N TRP A 110 -7.29 6.80 -8.49
CA TRP A 110 -7.28 6.93 -7.02
C TRP A 110 -6.53 5.75 -6.36
N MET A 111 -6.62 4.54 -6.92
CA MET A 111 -5.88 3.37 -6.43
C MET A 111 -4.37 3.57 -6.58
N LYS A 112 -3.95 4.11 -7.75
CA LYS A 112 -2.56 4.46 -8.02
C LYS A 112 -2.04 5.53 -7.06
N GLY A 113 -2.83 6.59 -6.83
CA GLY A 113 -2.50 7.64 -5.88
C GLY A 113 -2.36 7.12 -4.45
N LEU A 114 -3.28 6.25 -4.02
CA LEU A 114 -3.25 5.66 -2.69
C LEU A 114 -2.07 4.68 -2.51
N LEU A 115 -1.71 3.89 -3.52
CA LEU A 115 -0.48 3.09 -3.47
C LEU A 115 0.78 3.94 -3.41
N HIS A 116 0.80 5.07 -4.12
CA HIS A 116 1.91 6.00 -4.01
C HIS A 116 2.04 6.56 -2.59
N LEU A 117 0.92 6.93 -1.96
CA LEU A 117 0.89 7.34 -0.56
C LEU A 117 1.42 6.24 0.37
N TYR A 118 1.02 4.97 0.19
CA TYR A 118 1.56 3.86 0.98
C TYR A 118 3.09 3.71 0.81
N ARG A 119 3.63 3.90 -0.40
CA ARG A 119 5.08 3.90 -0.62
C ARG A 119 5.77 5.01 0.17
N VAL A 120 5.21 6.22 0.14
CA VAL A 120 5.73 7.36 0.93
C VAL A 120 5.71 7.03 2.42
N ILE A 121 4.63 6.44 2.93
CA ILE A 121 4.54 5.98 4.32
C ILE A 121 5.68 4.99 4.62
N TYR A 122 5.88 3.97 3.79
CA TYR A 122 6.96 2.99 4.00
C TYR A 122 8.35 3.62 3.98
N PHE A 123 8.61 4.61 3.12
CA PHE A 123 9.87 5.36 3.13
C PHE A 123 10.06 6.15 4.44
N ILE A 124 9.02 6.83 4.91
CA ILE A 124 9.06 7.56 6.18
C ILE A 124 9.25 6.60 7.36
N THR A 125 8.62 5.41 7.32
CA THR A 125 8.82 4.35 8.30
C THR A 125 10.25 3.84 8.31
N ALA A 126 10.87 3.62 7.15
CA ALA A 126 12.28 3.24 7.06
C ALA A 126 13.19 4.32 7.67
N LEU A 127 12.92 5.60 7.37
CA LEU A 127 13.63 6.74 7.95
C LEU A 127 13.48 6.79 9.48
N PHE A 128 12.28 6.55 10.00
CA PHE A 128 12.02 6.44 11.44
C PHE A 128 12.90 5.37 12.09
N PHE A 129 12.99 4.17 11.50
CA PHE A 129 13.87 3.12 12.02
C PHE A 129 15.35 3.52 11.97
N THR A 130 15.79 4.20 10.91
CA THR A 130 17.15 4.74 10.86
C THR A 130 17.42 5.73 11.98
N PHE A 131 16.49 6.66 12.25
CA PHE A 131 16.60 7.62 13.35
C PHE A 131 16.69 6.93 14.71
N MET A 132 15.85 5.91 14.94
CA MET A 132 15.89 5.10 16.16
C MET A 132 17.21 4.35 16.33
N VAL A 133 17.72 3.71 15.28
CA VAL A 133 19.00 2.97 15.33
C VAL A 133 20.15 3.93 15.64
N VAL A 134 20.20 5.09 14.99
CA VAL A 134 21.25 6.09 15.24
C VAL A 134 21.14 6.62 16.66
N PHE A 135 19.94 6.95 17.15
CA PHE A 135 19.73 7.38 18.54
C PHE A 135 20.25 6.35 19.54
N ILE A 136 19.90 5.07 19.37
CA ILE A 136 20.31 4.00 20.28
C ILE A 136 21.83 3.79 20.30
N HIS A 137 22.51 3.92 19.16
CA HIS A 137 23.95 3.65 19.07
C HIS A 137 24.81 4.87 19.39
N ALA A 138 24.38 6.08 19.00
CA ALA A 138 25.14 7.31 19.17
C ALA A 138 24.94 7.97 20.56
N CYS A 139 23.91 7.56 21.29
CA CYS A 139 23.53 8.11 22.60
C CYS A 139 23.59 7.07 23.74
N LYS A 140 24.23 5.92 23.47
CA LYS A 140 24.87 5.11 24.51
C LYS A 140 26.08 5.86 25.06
#